data_AF-A0A7V6P092-F1
#
_entry.id   AF-A0A7V6P092-F1
#
_cell.length_a   1.000
_cell.length_b   1.000
_cell.length_c   1.000
_cell.angle_alpha   90.00
_cell.angle_beta   90.00
_cell.angle_gamma   90.00
#
_symmetry.space_group_name_H-M   'P 1'
#
loop_
_entity.id
_entity.type
_entity.pdbx_description
1 polymer ?
#
loop_
_entity_poly.entity_id
_entity_poly.type
_entity_poly.pdbx_seq_one_letter_code
_entity_poly.pdbx_strand_id
1 'polypeptide(L)'
;MDSKFKQNKQGVLNKYTVVGMLIFFVVAFLINVLLLQSLSFMIGLLIGSSIGFLKFYFMSGFLSVLVMKPEAVNLHKSGIVKYILSIATVIIILAAAAIYDLFLFAGVSAGILAMPVIITISALKQRY
;
A
#
# COMPACT_ATOMS: atom_id res chain seq x y z
N MET A 1 24.46 -20.43 13.79
CA MET A 1 23.78 -20.06 12.52
C MET A 1 22.50 -19.26 12.83
N ASP A 2 22.61 -18.17 13.61
CA ASP A 2 21.43 -17.73 14.39
C ASP A 2 21.29 -16.21 14.63
N SER A 3 21.65 -15.39 13.64
CA SER A 3 21.40 -13.94 13.70
C SER A 3 20.79 -13.34 12.43
N LYS A 4 20.74 -14.10 11.32
CA LYS A 4 20.13 -13.63 10.06
C LYS A 4 18.62 -13.92 9.94
N PHE A 5 18.06 -14.74 10.82
CA PHE A 5 16.63 -15.10 10.77
C PHE A 5 15.70 -14.09 11.46
N LYS A 6 16.23 -13.13 12.24
CA LYS A 6 15.42 -12.05 12.86
C LYS A 6 15.20 -10.84 11.95
N GLN A 7 16.00 -10.66 10.90
CA GLN A 7 15.88 -9.49 10.01
C GLN A 7 14.73 -9.58 8.98
N ASN A 8 14.18 -10.77 8.73
CA ASN A 8 13.18 -10.96 7.65
C ASN A 8 11.71 -10.76 8.07
N LYS A 9 11.45 -10.36 9.34
CA LYS A 9 10.09 -10.03 9.81
C LYS A 9 9.83 -8.52 9.97
N GLN A 10 10.83 -7.68 9.71
CA GLN A 10 10.73 -6.20 9.84
C GLN A 10 10.73 -5.46 8.49
N GLY A 11 10.57 -6.17 7.37
CA GLY A 11 10.76 -5.64 6.01
C GLY A 11 9.60 -4.83 5.41
N VAL A 12 8.71 -4.23 6.21
CA VAL A 12 7.59 -3.43 5.67
C VAL A 12 7.68 -1.95 6.07
N LEU A 13 8.38 -1.63 7.17
CA LEU A 13 8.63 -0.25 7.62
C LEU A 13 10.15 -0.03 7.75
N ASN A 14 10.82 0.15 6.61
CA ASN A 14 12.18 0.68 6.61
C ASN A 14 12.11 2.20 6.79
N LYS A 15 13.13 2.81 7.41
CA LYS A 15 13.26 4.28 7.57
C LYS A 15 13.02 5.01 6.25
N TYR A 16 13.48 4.45 5.13
CA TYR A 16 13.28 5.02 3.80
C TYR A 16 11.81 5.00 3.34
N THR A 17 11.07 3.93 3.63
CA THR A 17 9.63 3.84 3.31
C THR A 17 8.84 4.86 4.12
N VAL A 18 9.15 5.03 5.41
CA VAL A 18 8.51 6.03 6.27
C VAL A 18 8.80 7.45 5.78
N VAL A 19 10.04 7.74 5.41
CA VAL A 19 10.42 9.04 4.85
C VAL A 19 9.71 9.28 3.51
N GLY A 20 9.62 8.27 2.64
CA GLY A 20 8.89 8.37 1.37
C GLY A 20 7.39 8.62 1.56
N MET A 21 6.76 7.97 2.54
CA MET A 21 5.36 8.22 2.91
C MET A 21 5.17 9.65 3.44
N LEU A 22 6.07 10.14 4.30
CA LEU A 22 6.02 11.52 4.80
C LEU A 22 6.17 12.54 3.68
N ILE A 23 7.14 12.35 2.78
CA ILE A 23 7.32 13.23 1.63
C ILE A 23 6.07 13.22 0.75
N PHE A 24 5.52 12.04 0.45
CA PHE A 24 4.29 11.92 -0.32
C PHE A 24 3.13 12.66 0.35
N PHE A 25 2.94 12.49 1.66
CA PHE A 25 1.89 13.18 2.40
C PHE A 25 2.08 14.70 2.41
N VAL A 26 3.31 15.20 2.59
CA VAL A 26 3.60 16.63 2.55
C VAL A 26 3.33 17.20 1.17
N VAL A 27 3.78 16.54 0.11
CA VAL A 27 3.55 16.98 -1.27
C VAL A 27 2.05 16.96 -1.60
N ALA A 28 1.35 15.87 -1.24
CA ALA A 28 -0.09 15.75 -1.46
C ALA A 28 -0.89 16.79 -0.65
N PHE A 29 -0.44 17.10 0.57
CA PHE A 29 -1.03 18.15 1.40
C PHE A 29 -0.83 19.53 0.76
N LEU A 30 0.37 19.85 0.28
CA LEU A 30 0.64 21.11 -0.42
C LEU A 30 -0.19 21.23 -1.69
N ILE A 31 -0.28 20.18 -2.50
CA ILE A 31 -1.15 20.14 -3.69
C ILE A 31 -2.60 20.39 -3.28
N ASN A 32 -3.07 19.75 -2.20
CA ASN A 32 -4.44 19.94 -1.75
C ASN A 32 -4.69 21.40 -1.32
N VAL A 33 -3.81 21.99 -0.51
CA VAL A 33 -3.96 23.37 -0.03
C VAL A 33 -3.88 24.39 -1.17
N LEU A 34 -3.00 24.18 -2.14
CA LEU A 34 -2.75 25.13 -3.23
C LEU A 34 -3.76 25.04 -4.38
N LEU A 35 -4.27 23.83 -4.70
CA LEU A 35 -5.06 23.61 -5.92
C LEU A 35 -6.50 23.18 -5.64
N LEU A 36 -6.71 22.25 -4.70
CA LEU A 36 -8.00 21.54 -4.56
C LEU A 36 -8.86 22.10 -3.42
N GLN A 37 -8.24 22.58 -2.35
CA GLN A 37 -8.85 23.07 -1.12
C GLN A 37 -9.96 22.16 -0.58
N SER A 38 -9.79 20.84 -0.72
CA SER A 38 -10.84 19.86 -0.45
C SER A 38 -10.49 18.99 0.75
N LEU A 39 -11.39 18.95 1.74
CA LEU A 39 -11.30 18.01 2.85
C LEU A 39 -11.59 16.57 2.39
N SER A 40 -12.50 16.40 1.43
CA SER A 40 -12.83 15.10 0.83
C SER A 40 -11.60 14.45 0.21
N PHE A 41 -10.77 15.23 -0.49
CA PHE A 41 -9.52 14.72 -1.05
C PHE A 41 -8.56 14.20 0.04
N MET A 42 -8.36 14.95 1.12
CA MET A 42 -7.48 14.53 2.23
C MET A 42 -7.96 13.25 2.91
N ILE A 43 -9.26 13.16 3.17
CA ILE A 43 -9.89 11.97 3.75
C ILE A 43 -9.70 10.78 2.80
N GLY A 44 -9.95 10.99 1.51
CA GLY A 44 -9.73 9.98 0.49
C GLY A 44 -8.27 9.51 0.46
N LEU A 45 -7.32 10.44 0.55
CA LEU A 45 -5.90 10.14 0.53
C LEU A 45 -5.44 9.30 1.73
N LEU A 46 -5.97 9.56 2.92
CA LEU A 46 -5.72 8.77 4.12
C LEU A 46 -6.30 7.35 4.00
N ILE A 47 -7.55 7.25 3.52
CA ILE A 47 -8.23 5.96 3.31
C ILE A 47 -7.48 5.14 2.27
N GLY A 48 -7.21 5.74 1.11
CA GLY A 48 -6.51 5.10 0.00
C GLY A 48 -5.11 4.64 0.37
N SER A 49 -4.35 5.46 1.10
CA SER A 49 -3.01 5.12 1.59
C SER A 49 -3.04 3.91 2.52
N SER A 50 -3.97 3.89 3.47
CA SER A 50 -4.13 2.78 4.43
C SER A 50 -4.47 1.46 3.71
N ILE A 51 -5.38 1.51 2.75
CA ILE A 51 -5.78 0.34 1.96
C ILE A 51 -4.63 -0.11 1.05
N GLY A 52 -3.95 0.82 0.39
CA GLY A 52 -2.80 0.55 -0.48
C GLY A 52 -1.69 -0.19 0.29
N PHE A 53 -1.43 0.24 1.53
CA PHE A 53 -0.48 -0.41 2.42
C PHE A 53 -0.94 -1.84 2.80
N LEU A 54 -2.21 -2.00 3.18
CA LEU A 54 -2.76 -3.30 3.54
C LEU A 54 -2.74 -4.30 2.35
N LYS A 55 -3.11 -3.84 1.15
CA LYS A 55 -3.02 -4.62 -0.09
C LYS A 55 -1.59 -5.05 -0.36
N PHE A 56 -0.63 -4.13 -0.25
CA PHE A 56 0.78 -4.45 -0.45
C PHE A 56 1.30 -5.45 0.58
N TYR A 57 0.89 -5.33 1.85
CA TYR A 57 1.25 -6.28 2.90
C TYR A 57 0.78 -7.70 2.57
N PHE A 58 -0.47 -7.85 2.12
CA PHE A 58 -0.97 -9.17 1.70
C PHE A 58 -0.28 -9.70 0.44
N MET A 59 -0.01 -8.82 -0.54
CA MET A 59 0.65 -9.21 -1.79
C MET A 59 2.10 -9.63 -1.58
N SER A 60 2.86 -8.89 -0.78
CA SER A 60 4.25 -9.23 -0.43
C SER A 60 4.34 -10.53 0.37
N GLY A 61 3.42 -10.75 1.32
CA GLY A 61 3.30 -12.01 2.03
C GLY A 61 3.00 -13.19 1.10
N PHE A 62 2.08 -13.01 0.15
CA PHE A 62 1.73 -14.03 -0.83
C PHE A 62 2.91 -14.36 -1.78
N LEU A 63 3.54 -13.34 -2.36
CA LEU A 63 4.69 -13.52 -3.26
C LEU A 63 5.88 -14.19 -2.56
N SER A 64 6.14 -13.84 -1.30
CA SER A 64 7.22 -14.46 -0.52
C SER A 64 6.99 -15.98 -0.34
N VAL A 65 5.75 -16.39 -0.05
CA VAL A 65 5.39 -17.81 0.04
C VAL A 65 5.51 -18.50 -1.32
N LEU A 66 5.03 -17.86 -2.39
CA LEU A 66 5.07 -18.42 -3.74
C LEU A 66 6.50 -18.66 -4.23
N VAL A 67 7.41 -17.72 -3.96
CA VAL A 67 8.82 -17.78 -4.38
C VAL A 67 9.63 -18.76 -3.53
N MET A 68 9.38 -18.83 -2.22
CA MET A 68 10.19 -19.67 -1.32
C MET A 68 9.74 -21.13 -1.24
N LYS A 69 8.45 -21.44 -1.44
CA LYS A 69 7.90 -22.79 -1.28
C LYS A 69 6.79 -23.08 -2.32
N PRO A 70 7.15 -23.30 -3.60
CA PRO A 70 6.17 -23.56 -4.66
C PRO A 70 5.33 -24.83 -4.42
N GLU A 71 5.85 -25.81 -3.66
CA GLU A 71 5.12 -27.05 -3.33
C GLU A 71 4.07 -26.87 -2.21
N ALA A 72 4.17 -25.78 -1.43
CA ALA A 72 3.22 -25.47 -0.35
C ALA A 72 2.00 -24.64 -0.83
N VAL A 73 1.88 -24.39 -2.14
CA VAL A 73 0.79 -23.59 -2.73
C VAL A 73 -0.59 -24.17 -2.39
N ASN A 74 -0.70 -25.50 -2.30
CA ASN A 74 -1.95 -26.17 -1.90
C ASN A 74 -2.30 -26.00 -0.41
N LEU A 75 -1.32 -25.72 0.46
CA LEU A 75 -1.52 -25.48 1.90
C LEU A 75 -1.86 -24.01 2.24
N HIS A 76 -1.68 -23.08 1.28
CA HIS A 76 -1.88 -21.65 1.51
C HIS A 76 -3.14 -21.06 0.83
N LYS A 77 -4.24 -21.83 0.73
CA LYS A 77 -5.57 -21.32 0.32
C LYS A 77 -5.93 -20.01 1.03
N SER A 78 -5.59 -19.89 2.32
CA SER A 78 -5.83 -18.66 3.10
C SER A 78 -5.11 -17.41 2.54
N GLY A 79 -3.91 -17.56 1.96
CA GLY A 79 -3.16 -16.43 1.38
C GLY A 79 -3.78 -15.92 0.08
N ILE A 80 -4.20 -16.82 -0.80
CA ILE A 80 -4.91 -16.49 -2.05
C ILE A 80 -6.25 -15.81 -1.73
N VAL A 81 -7.01 -16.36 -0.77
CA VAL A 81 -8.29 -15.78 -0.35
C VAL A 81 -8.10 -14.38 0.22
N LYS A 82 -7.09 -14.15 1.07
CA LYS A 82 -6.79 -12.80 1.62
C LYS A 82 -6.39 -11.81 0.52
N TYR A 83 -5.64 -12.27 -0.48
CA TYR A 83 -5.26 -11.42 -1.61
C TYR A 83 -6.47 -11.01 -2.46
N ILE A 84 -7.30 -11.99 -2.86
CA ILE A 84 -8.54 -11.75 -3.61
C ILE A 84 -9.48 -10.85 -2.81
N LEU A 85 -9.63 -11.10 -1.51
CA LEU A 85 -10.45 -10.26 -0.63
C LEU A 85 -9.93 -8.82 -0.61
N SER A 86 -8.61 -8.61 -0.56
CA SER A 86 -8.04 -7.26 -0.59
C SER A 86 -8.33 -6.53 -1.91
N ILE A 87 -8.36 -7.25 -3.05
CA ILE A 87 -8.75 -6.68 -4.35
C ILE A 87 -10.22 -6.28 -4.32
N ALA A 88 -11.10 -7.16 -3.83
CA ALA A 88 -12.51 -6.87 -3.70
C ALA A 88 -12.75 -5.65 -2.80
N THR A 89 -12.06 -5.54 -1.66
CA THR A 89 -12.11 -4.38 -0.77
C THR A 89 -11.72 -3.09 -1.49
N VAL A 90 -10.64 -3.11 -2.28
CA VAL A 90 -10.20 -1.94 -3.06
C VAL A 90 -11.27 -1.50 -4.05
N ILE A 91 -11.88 -2.44 -4.78
CA ILE A 91 -12.92 -2.15 -5.77
C ILE A 91 -14.15 -1.53 -5.10
N ILE A 92 -14.61 -2.12 -3.99
CA ILE A 92 -15.77 -1.64 -3.23
C ILE A 92 -15.53 -0.21 -2.73
N ILE A 93 -14.35 0.07 -2.17
CA ILE A 93 -14.03 1.39 -1.62
C ILE A 93 -13.88 2.43 -2.73
N LEU A 94 -13.28 2.06 -3.87
CA LEU A 94 -13.21 2.94 -5.04
C LEU A 94 -14.60 3.24 -5.60
N ALA A 95 -15.47 2.23 -5.71
CA ALA A 95 -16.84 2.42 -6.18
C ALA A 95 -17.64 3.31 -5.22
N ALA A 96 -17.54 3.07 -3.91
CA ALA A 96 -18.19 3.90 -2.90
C ALA A 96 -17.68 5.35 -2.95
N ALA A 97 -16.37 5.56 -3.09
CA ALA A 97 -15.79 6.89 -3.21
C ALA A 97 -16.24 7.61 -4.49
N ALA A 98 -16.31 6.90 -5.62
CA ALA A 98 -16.77 7.45 -6.90
C ALA A 98 -18.23 7.89 -6.88
N ILE A 99 -19.09 7.18 -6.14
CA ILE A 99 -20.50 7.54 -5.98
C ILE A 99 -20.65 8.76 -5.07
N TYR A 100 -19.82 8.88 -4.04
CA TYR A 100 -19.97 9.92 -3.03
C TYR A 100 -19.45 11.28 -3.51
N ASP A 101 -18.21 11.33 -4.00
CA ASP A 101 -17.58 12.58 -4.40
C ASP A 101 -16.34 12.35 -5.30
N LEU A 102 -16.18 13.20 -6.32
CA LEU A 102 -15.08 13.08 -7.27
C LEU A 102 -13.70 13.32 -6.60
N PHE A 103 -13.62 14.27 -5.66
CA PHE A 103 -12.37 14.56 -4.96
C PHE A 103 -12.02 13.46 -3.96
N LEU A 104 -13.01 12.88 -3.29
CA LEU A 104 -12.82 11.69 -2.46
C LEU A 104 -12.27 10.53 -3.28
N PHE A 105 -12.86 10.24 -4.45
CA PHE A 105 -12.39 9.20 -5.36
C PHE A 105 -10.94 9.44 -5.83
N ALA A 106 -10.62 10.68 -6.23
CA ALA A 106 -9.28 11.06 -6.63
C ALA A 106 -8.27 10.86 -5.49
N GLY A 107 -8.63 11.26 -4.27
CA GLY A 107 -7.82 11.06 -3.07
C GLY A 107 -7.56 9.57 -2.78
N VAL A 108 -8.61 8.75 -2.79
CA VAL A 108 -8.50 7.29 -2.57
C VAL A 108 -7.61 6.66 -3.63
N SER A 109 -7.82 6.99 -4.90
CA SER A 109 -7.02 6.46 -6.01
C SER A 109 -5.55 6.84 -5.89
N ALA A 110 -5.26 8.11 -5.60
CA ALA A 110 -3.90 8.60 -5.41
C ALA A 110 -3.19 7.89 -4.25
N GLY A 111 -3.88 7.73 -3.11
CA GLY A 111 -3.33 7.02 -1.96
C GLY A 111 -3.02 5.54 -2.24
N ILE A 112 -3.92 4.84 -2.92
CA ILE A 112 -3.72 3.41 -3.26
C ILE A 112 -2.53 3.23 -4.21
N LEU A 113 -2.38 4.10 -5.20
CA LEU A 113 -1.32 4.01 -6.21
C LEU A 113 0.04 4.47 -5.69
N ALA A 114 0.09 5.41 -4.76
CA ALA A 114 1.34 5.93 -4.21
C ALA A 114 2.12 4.87 -3.43
N MET A 115 1.43 3.99 -2.69
CA MET A 115 2.07 2.98 -1.84
C MET A 115 3.04 2.05 -2.59
N PRO A 116 2.65 1.35 -3.67
CA PRO A 116 3.60 0.51 -4.41
C PRO A 116 4.76 1.31 -5.02
N VAL A 117 4.54 2.56 -5.43
CA VAL A 117 5.59 3.43 -5.97
C VAL A 117 6.62 3.78 -4.87
N ILE A 118 6.15 4.25 -3.72
CA ILE A 118 7.02 4.62 -2.57
C ILE A 118 7.86 3.42 -2.12
N ILE A 119 7.24 2.25 -2.05
CA ILE A 119 7.93 1.04 -1.60
C ILE A 119 8.98 0.60 -2.63
N THR A 120 8.67 0.67 -3.92
CA THR A 120 9.63 0.34 -4.99
C THR A 120 10.84 1.28 -4.97
N ILE A 121 10.61 2.59 -4.88
CA ILE A 121 11.69 3.59 -4.78
C ILE A 121 12.55 3.34 -3.53
N SER A 122 11.90 3.05 -2.40
CA SER A 122 12.59 2.77 -1.14
C SER A 122 13.45 1.50 -1.22
N ALA A 123 12.96 0.46 -1.90
CA ALA A 123 13.68 -0.78 -2.12
C ALA A 123 14.89 -0.61 -3.06
N LEU A 124 14.76 0.23 -4.10
CA LEU A 124 15.88 0.57 -4.98
C LEU A 124 16.98 1.34 -4.23
N LYS A 125 16.60 2.34 -3.44
CA LYS A 125 17.55 3.14 -2.64
C LYS A 125 18.28 2.33 -1.58
N GLN A 126 17.72 1.22 -1.10
CA GLN A 126 18.39 0.34 -0.15
C GLN A 126 19.47 -0.54 -0.81
N ARG A 127 19.44 -0.73 -2.14
CA ARG A 127 20.40 -1.55 -2.87
C ARG A 127 21.65 -0.79 -3.35
N TYR A 128 21.61 0.54 -3.35
CA TYR A 128 22.71 1.44 -3.71
C TYR A 128 23.21 2.18 -2.47
#